data_AF-A0A7C8ZSP2-F1
#
_entry.id   AF-A0A7C8ZSP2-F1
#
_cell.length_a   1.000
_cell.length_b   1.000
_cell.length_c   1.000
_cell.angle_alpha   90.00
_cell.angle_beta   90.00
_cell.angle_gamma   90.00
#
_symmetry.space_group_name_H-M   'P 1'
#
loop_
_entity.id
_entity.type
_entity.pdbx_description
1 polymer ?
#
loop_
_entity_poly.entity_id
_entity_poly.type
_entity_poly.pdbx_seq_one_letter_code
_entity_poly.pdbx_strand_id
1 'polypeptide(L)'
;MAFPISTPLLVTLLLPLLLLLLGAEHQLVQSRLTKEILSTSFGSSSSYSNLDQGTNWAVLVAGSRGYGNYRHQADVCHAYQVLKRGGLKDENIIVFMYDDIAFNEENPKKGTIINSPQGQNVYKGVPKVINFIQLFSSQLIHFFDI
;
A
#
# COMPACT_ATOMS: atom_id res chain seq x y z
N MET A 1 -49.93 -36.81 27.18
CA MET A 1 -48.66 -37.20 26.54
C MET A 1 -48.62 -36.54 25.18
N ALA A 2 -47.63 -35.68 24.92
CA ALA A 2 -47.58 -34.82 23.74
C ALA A 2 -47.24 -35.63 22.47
N PHE A 3 -48.01 -35.43 21.40
CA PHE A 3 -47.74 -35.97 20.07
C PHE A 3 -46.67 -35.13 19.36
N PRO A 4 -45.79 -35.73 18.54
CA PRO A 4 -44.73 -34.99 17.85
C PRO A 4 -45.31 -34.14 16.72
N ILE A 5 -44.85 -32.89 16.64
CA ILE A 5 -45.25 -31.91 15.65
C ILE A 5 -44.59 -32.31 14.32
N SER A 6 -45.39 -32.77 13.36
CA SER A 6 -44.96 -33.01 11.98
C SER A 6 -44.60 -31.69 11.33
N THR A 7 -43.31 -31.36 11.28
CA THR A 7 -42.85 -30.21 10.50
C THR A 7 -43.13 -30.48 9.02
N PRO A 8 -43.74 -29.55 8.28
CA PRO A 8 -44.10 -29.77 6.89
C PRO A 8 -42.84 -30.08 6.06
N LEU A 9 -42.87 -31.19 5.31
CA LEU A 9 -41.77 -31.67 4.44
C LEU A 9 -41.20 -30.59 3.50
N LEU A 10 -41.99 -29.55 3.21
CA LEU A 10 -41.56 -28.40 2.44
C LEU A 10 -40.49 -27.56 3.16
N VAL A 11 -40.59 -27.39 4.49
CA VAL A 11 -39.63 -26.58 5.27
C VAL A 11 -38.30 -27.30 5.44
N THR A 12 -38.31 -28.64 5.57
CA THR A 12 -37.08 -29.44 5.68
C THR A 12 -36.30 -29.53 4.37
N LEU A 13 -36.97 -29.37 3.22
CA LEU A 13 -36.33 -29.35 1.90
C LEU A 13 -35.83 -27.94 1.49
N LEU A 14 -36.53 -26.88 1.89
CA LEU A 14 -36.19 -25.51 1.48
C LEU A 14 -35.01 -24.92 2.28
N LEU A 15 -34.88 -25.23 3.56
CA LEU A 15 -33.80 -24.71 4.40
C LEU A 15 -32.37 -25.12 3.94
N PRO A 16 -32.09 -26.40 3.61
CA PRO A 16 -30.77 -26.78 3.10
C PRO A 16 -30.49 -26.18 1.72
N LEU A 17 -31.51 -25.97 0.87
CA LEU A 17 -31.36 -25.32 -0.43
C LEU A 17 -31.00 -23.82 -0.29
N LEU A 18 -31.63 -23.13 0.67
CA LEU A 18 -31.32 -21.74 0.99
C LEU A 18 -29.91 -21.59 1.57
N LEU A 19 -29.48 -22.52 2.44
CA LEU A 19 -28.10 -22.56 2.93
C LEU A 19 -27.10 -22.82 1.80
N LEU A 20 -27.44 -23.68 0.83
CA LEU A 20 -26.60 -23.97 -0.33
C LEU A 20 -26.44 -22.74 -1.24
N LEU A 21 -27.52 -21.99 -1.48
CA LEU A 21 -27.52 -20.77 -2.28
C LEU A 21 -26.69 -19.65 -1.61
N LEU A 22 -26.86 -19.44 -0.30
CA LEU A 22 -26.06 -18.48 0.47
C LEU A 22 -24.57 -18.88 0.51
N GLY A 23 -24.27 -20.18 0.59
CA GLY A 23 -22.91 -20.70 0.58
C GLY A 23 -22.21 -20.60 -0.78
N ALA A 24 -22.95 -20.78 -1.87
CA ALA A 24 -22.42 -20.70 -3.24
C ALA A 24 -21.92 -19.29 -3.57
N GLU A 25 -22.66 -18.25 -3.16
CA GLU A 25 -22.24 -16.85 -3.33
C GLU A 25 -20.97 -16.55 -2.52
N HIS A 26 -20.87 -17.06 -1.30
CA HIS A 26 -19.67 -16.85 -0.47
C HIS A 26 -18.42 -17.52 -1.08
N GLN A 27 -18.54 -18.74 -1.64
CA GLN A 27 -17.43 -19.39 -2.33
C GLN A 27 -17.07 -18.69 -3.64
N LEU A 28 -18.06 -18.21 -4.40
CA LEU A 28 -17.82 -17.48 -5.64
C LEU A 28 -17.11 -16.15 -5.39
N VAL A 29 -17.52 -15.39 -4.36
CA VAL A 29 -16.87 -14.14 -3.95
C VAL A 29 -15.43 -14.38 -3.50
N GLN A 30 -15.18 -15.41 -2.68
CA GLN A 30 -13.81 -15.78 -2.28
C GLN A 30 -12.96 -16.22 -3.48
N SER A 31 -13.53 -16.95 -4.44
CA SER A 31 -12.82 -17.36 -5.67
C SER A 31 -12.45 -16.18 -6.58
N ARG A 32 -13.28 -15.13 -6.61
CA ARG A 32 -13.00 -13.90 -7.35
C ARG A 32 -11.93 -13.08 -6.65
N LEU A 33 -12.03 -12.88 -5.34
CA LEU A 33 -11.04 -12.15 -4.56
C LEU A 33 -9.67 -12.83 -4.58
N THR A 34 -9.63 -14.16 -4.44
CA THR A 34 -8.38 -14.92 -4.53
C THR A 34 -7.77 -14.84 -5.93
N LYS A 35 -8.56 -14.92 -7.01
CA LYS A 35 -8.03 -14.73 -8.37
C LYS A 35 -7.43 -13.34 -8.60
N GLU A 36 -8.09 -12.29 -8.14
CA GLU A 36 -7.60 -10.90 -8.23
C GLU A 36 -6.33 -10.67 -7.38
N ILE A 37 -6.23 -11.32 -6.23
CA ILE A 37 -5.04 -11.22 -5.35
C ILE A 37 -3.88 -12.07 -5.90
N LEU A 38 -4.16 -13.26 -6.46
CA LEU A 38 -3.15 -14.16 -7.02
C LEU A 38 -2.57 -13.61 -8.34
N SER A 39 -3.36 -12.90 -9.15
CA SER A 39 -2.84 -12.23 -10.35
C SER A 39 -1.91 -11.06 -10.00
N THR A 40 -2.12 -10.46 -8.83
CA THR A 40 -1.39 -9.26 -8.38
C THR A 40 -0.13 -9.59 -7.57
N SER A 41 -0.02 -10.80 -7.02
CA SER A 41 1.11 -11.19 -6.17
C SER A 41 1.75 -12.49 -6.65
N PHE A 42 2.89 -12.35 -7.34
CA PHE A 42 4.03 -13.26 -7.48
C PHE A 42 4.65 -13.03 -8.87
N GLY A 43 5.89 -12.52 -8.87
CA GLY A 43 6.58 -12.03 -10.05
C GLY A 43 6.57 -13.01 -11.22
N SER A 44 5.91 -12.60 -12.31
CA SER A 44 6.04 -13.27 -13.59
C SER A 44 7.36 -12.82 -14.22
N SER A 45 8.41 -13.63 -14.06
CA SER A 45 9.52 -13.67 -15.01
C SER A 45 8.98 -14.28 -16.32
N SER A 46 8.31 -13.46 -17.13
CA SER A 46 7.84 -13.84 -18.47
C SER A 46 8.72 -13.19 -19.53
N SER A 47 9.67 -13.98 -20.03
CA SER A 47 10.25 -13.79 -21.36
C SER A 47 9.18 -14.10 -22.42
N TYR A 48 9.13 -13.30 -23.50
CA TYR A 48 8.06 -13.13 -24.52
C TYR A 48 6.93 -12.19 -24.05
N SER A 49 6.67 -11.02 -24.61
CA SER A 49 6.94 -10.46 -25.96
C SER A 49 6.74 -8.93 -25.93
N ASN A 50 7.26 -8.23 -26.95
CA ASN A 50 7.08 -6.80 -27.22
C ASN A 50 5.60 -6.43 -27.48
N LEU A 51 4.75 -6.51 -26.46
CA LEU A 51 3.40 -5.95 -26.44
C LEU A 51 3.35 -5.01 -25.23
N ASP A 52 3.52 -3.72 -25.51
CA ASP A 52 3.49 -2.57 -24.59
C ASP A 52 4.00 -2.83 -23.17
N GLN A 53 5.31 -2.68 -22.98
CA GLN A 53 5.87 -2.39 -21.67
C GLN A 53 5.33 -1.03 -21.22
N GLY A 54 4.18 -1.05 -20.52
CA GLY A 54 3.64 0.14 -19.87
C GLY A 54 4.66 0.75 -18.92
N THR A 55 4.62 2.07 -18.77
CA THR A 55 5.51 2.78 -17.85
C THR A 55 5.04 2.56 -16.42
N ASN A 56 5.89 1.99 -15.57
CA ASN A 56 5.62 1.87 -14.14
C ASN A 56 5.81 3.20 -13.41
N TRP A 57 4.87 3.55 -12.53
CA TRP A 57 4.87 4.76 -11.70
C TRP A 57 4.81 4.40 -10.22
N ALA A 58 5.38 5.26 -9.38
CA ALA A 58 5.30 5.14 -7.93
C ALA A 58 5.02 6.49 -7.27
N VAL A 59 4.23 6.47 -6.20
CA VAL A 59 3.97 7.62 -5.33
C VAL A 59 4.38 7.24 -3.91
N LEU A 60 5.32 7.99 -3.32
CA LEU A 60 5.82 7.77 -1.96
C LEU A 60 5.42 8.94 -1.07
N VAL A 61 4.87 8.66 0.11
CA VAL A 61 4.34 9.68 1.02
C VAL A 61 4.82 9.46 2.45
N ALA A 62 5.46 10.47 3.03
CA ALA A 62 5.73 10.56 4.46
C ALA A 62 4.64 11.42 5.11
N GLY A 63 3.75 10.80 5.88
CA GLY A 63 2.56 11.44 6.45
C GLY A 63 2.79 12.37 7.66
N SER A 64 4.04 12.63 8.05
CA SER A 64 4.34 13.43 9.25
C SER A 64 5.63 14.23 9.13
N ARG A 65 5.80 15.18 10.05
CA ARG A 65 6.96 16.07 10.15
C ARG A 65 7.61 16.03 11.54
N GLY A 66 8.76 16.71 11.67
CA GLY A 66 9.51 16.87 12.91
C GLY A 66 10.51 15.74 13.16
N TYR A 67 11.60 16.04 13.84
CA TYR A 67 12.71 15.11 14.04
C TYR A 67 12.31 13.85 14.84
N GLY A 68 11.36 13.96 15.78
CA GLY A 68 10.78 12.79 16.46
C GLY A 68 10.09 11.77 15.53
N ASN A 69 9.74 12.19 14.31
CA ASN A 69 9.16 11.34 13.26
C ASN A 69 10.15 11.00 12.13
N TYR A 70 11.45 11.06 12.41
CA TYR A 70 12.55 10.73 11.50
C TYR A 70 12.26 9.50 10.62
N ARG A 71 11.75 8.42 11.23
CA ARG A 71 11.48 7.13 10.58
C ARG A 71 10.61 7.24 9.33
N HIS A 72 9.59 8.10 9.34
CA HIS A 72 8.64 8.17 8.22
C HIS A 72 9.29 8.73 6.95
N GLN A 73 10.18 9.72 7.07
CA GLN A 73 10.92 10.25 5.92
C GLN A 73 12.11 9.34 5.57
N ALA A 74 12.72 8.66 6.54
CA ALA A 74 13.76 7.67 6.29
C ALA A 74 13.24 6.48 5.48
N ASP A 75 12.04 5.98 5.78
CA ASP A 75 11.37 4.91 5.03
C ASP A 75 11.07 5.31 3.59
N VAL A 76 10.54 6.51 3.38
CA VAL A 76 10.28 7.04 2.03
C VAL A 76 11.57 7.21 1.24
N CYS A 77 12.61 7.79 1.84
CA CYS A 77 13.92 7.91 1.20
C CYS A 77 14.48 6.53 0.85
N HIS A 78 14.35 5.53 1.74
CA HIS A 78 14.80 4.17 1.49
C HIS A 78 14.03 3.51 0.33
N ALA A 79 12.71 3.63 0.32
CA ALA A 79 11.86 3.12 -0.75
C ALA A 79 12.23 3.73 -2.11
N TYR A 80 12.51 5.05 -2.16
CA TYR A 80 13.01 5.71 -3.36
C TYR A 80 14.31 5.06 -3.88
N GLN A 81 15.28 4.80 -3.00
CA GLN A 81 16.54 4.15 -3.40
C GLN A 81 16.34 2.71 -3.87
N VAL A 82 15.35 1.98 -3.32
CA VAL A 82 14.99 0.63 -3.78
C VAL A 82 14.39 0.69 -5.18
N LEU A 83 13.41 1.57 -5.42
CA LEU A 83 12.76 1.73 -6.72
C LEU A 83 13.74 2.18 -7.80
N LYS A 84 14.61 3.14 -7.48
CA LYS A 84 15.65 3.63 -8.38
C LYS A 84 16.65 2.53 -8.77
N ARG A 85 17.11 1.72 -7.80
CA ARG A 85 17.95 0.54 -8.08
C ARG A 85 17.21 -0.53 -8.88
N GLY A 86 15.89 -0.62 -8.71
CA GLY A 86 15.01 -1.49 -9.49
C GLY A 86 14.74 -1.02 -10.93
N GLY A 87 15.28 0.14 -11.34
CA GLY A 87 15.19 0.63 -12.72
C GLY A 87 14.04 1.61 -12.99
N LEU A 88 13.27 2.03 -11.97
CA LEU A 88 12.35 3.14 -12.14
C LEU A 88 13.14 4.45 -12.30
N LYS A 89 12.74 5.25 -13.28
CA LYS A 89 13.30 6.57 -13.53
C LYS A 89 12.76 7.59 -12.52
N ASP A 90 13.55 8.60 -12.18
CA ASP A 90 13.16 9.66 -11.25
C ASP A 90 11.87 10.38 -11.69
N GLU A 91 11.68 10.56 -13.00
CA GLU A 91 10.48 11.17 -13.59
C GLU A 91 9.19 10.39 -13.31
N ASN A 92 9.30 9.11 -12.95
CA ASN A 92 8.17 8.22 -12.64
C ASN A 92 7.98 7.98 -11.13
N ILE A 93 8.79 8.61 -10.27
CA ILE A 93 8.69 8.49 -8.81
C ILE A 93 8.33 9.85 -8.23
N ILE A 94 7.09 9.98 -7.78
CA ILE A 94 6.60 11.18 -7.11
C ILE A 94 6.82 10.98 -5.61
N VAL A 95 7.57 11.89 -4.98
CA VAL A 95 7.88 11.81 -3.54
C VAL A 95 7.32 13.02 -2.80
N PHE A 96 6.53 12.73 -1.77
CA PHE A 96 5.98 13.70 -0.83
C PHE A 96 6.60 13.45 0.56
N MET A 97 7.45 14.37 1.00
CA MET A 97 7.95 14.46 2.37
C MET A 97 8.17 15.92 2.78
N TYR A 98 8.06 16.22 4.07
CA TYR A 98 8.23 17.59 4.60
C TYR A 98 9.65 18.16 4.44
N ASP A 99 10.65 17.30 4.22
CA ASP A 99 12.04 17.66 3.99
C ASP A 99 12.71 18.41 5.16
N ASP A 100 12.23 18.18 6.38
CA ASP A 100 12.65 18.86 7.61
C ASP A 100 13.59 18.02 8.50
N ILE A 101 14.14 16.92 7.97
CA ILE A 101 14.99 15.97 8.71
C ILE A 101 16.49 16.11 8.40
N ALA A 102 16.87 16.18 7.12
CA ALA A 102 18.28 16.09 6.73
C ALA A 102 19.11 17.25 7.30
N PHE A 103 18.54 18.43 7.41
CA PHE A 103 19.19 19.64 7.93
C PHE A 103 18.64 20.10 9.29
N ASN A 104 17.79 19.30 9.93
CA ASN A 104 17.25 19.59 11.26
C ASN A 104 18.37 19.82 12.26
N GLU A 105 18.24 20.77 13.19
CA GLU A 105 19.20 21.06 14.26
C GLU A 105 19.60 19.82 15.06
N GLU A 106 18.62 18.95 15.35
CA GLU A 106 18.81 17.71 16.12
C GLU A 106 19.53 16.60 15.32
N ASN A 107 19.64 16.74 13.99
CA ASN A 107 20.36 15.76 13.17
C ASN A 107 21.88 15.92 13.34
N PRO A 108 22.59 14.93 13.93
CA PRO A 108 24.03 15.00 14.11
C PRO A 108 24.81 14.88 12.80
N LYS A 109 24.18 14.37 11.73
CA LYS A 109 24.78 14.20 10.39
C LYS A 109 23.99 15.02 9.37
N LYS A 110 24.29 16.31 9.29
CA LYS A 110 23.61 17.24 8.36
C LYS A 110 23.69 16.75 6.90
N GLY A 111 22.61 16.92 6.16
CA GLY A 111 22.45 16.45 4.78
C GLY A 111 22.33 14.93 4.64
N THR A 112 22.19 14.18 5.74
CA THR A 112 22.12 12.72 5.75
C THR A 112 20.85 12.22 6.43
N ILE A 113 20.22 11.22 5.81
CA ILE A 113 19.18 10.40 6.42
C ILE A 113 19.59 8.93 6.28
N ILE A 114 19.54 8.15 7.35
CA ILE A 114 19.84 6.72 7.36
C ILE A 114 18.60 5.93 7.78
N ASN A 115 18.29 4.81 7.13
CA ASN A 115 17.15 3.96 7.52
C ASN A 115 17.56 2.69 8.29
N SER A 116 18.83 2.62 8.72
CA SER A 116 19.33 1.57 9.61
C SER A 116 20.59 2.06 10.34
N PRO A 117 20.96 1.52 11.51
CA PRO A 117 22.07 2.04 12.33
C PRO A 117 23.42 2.15 11.62
N GLN A 118 23.68 1.24 10.66
CA GLN A 118 24.90 1.22 9.82
C GLN A 118 24.56 1.45 8.34
N GLY A 119 23.37 1.99 8.07
CA GLY A 119 22.88 2.21 6.72
C GLY A 119 23.60 3.34 6.00
N GLN A 120 23.53 3.30 4.67
CA GLN A 120 23.99 4.38 3.81
C GLN A 120 23.02 5.56 3.84
N ASN A 121 23.48 6.73 3.38
CA ASN A 121 22.63 7.91 3.22
C ASN A 121 21.56 7.65 2.14
N VAL A 122 20.30 7.55 2.57
CA VAL A 122 19.14 7.34 1.68
C VAL A 122 18.56 8.64 1.13
N TYR A 123 18.96 9.80 1.67
CA TYR A 123 18.43 11.10 1.29
C TYR A 123 18.91 11.62 -0.07
N LYS A 124 20.12 11.22 -0.47
CA LYS A 124 20.78 11.79 -1.63
C LYS A 124 19.99 11.48 -2.91
N GLY A 125 19.68 12.53 -3.67
CA GLY A 125 19.04 12.42 -4.98
C GLY A 125 17.52 12.25 -4.96
N VAL A 126 16.88 12.17 -3.78
CA VAL A 126 15.42 12.09 -3.67
C VAL A 126 14.79 13.38 -4.22
N PRO A 127 13.96 13.32 -5.29
CA PRO A 127 13.27 14.49 -5.81
C PRO A 127 12.20 14.92 -4.79
N LYS A 128 12.07 16.21 -4.47
CA LYS A 128 11.07 16.68 -3.51
C LYS A 128 10.01 17.52 -4.21
N VAL A 129 8.75 17.12 -4.09
CA VAL A 129 7.62 17.94 -4.57
C VAL A 129 7.13 18.82 -3.42
N ILE A 130 7.90 19.86 -3.10
CA ILE A 130 7.70 20.75 -1.94
C ILE A 130 6.36 21.48 -1.99
N ASN A 131 5.92 21.91 -3.18
CA ASN A 131 4.74 22.77 -3.31
C ASN A 131 3.40 22.05 -3.09
N PHE A 132 3.36 20.71 -3.23
CA PHE A 132 2.10 19.97 -3.20
C PHE A 132 1.68 19.59 -1.77
N ILE A 133 2.65 19.38 -0.87
CA ILE A 133 2.34 18.97 0.51
C ILE A 133 1.65 20.10 1.26
N GLN A 134 2.06 21.36 1.09
CA GLN A 134 1.36 22.50 1.72
C GLN A 134 -0.06 22.70 1.17
N LEU A 135 -0.31 22.39 -0.11
CA LEU A 135 -1.63 22.53 -0.72
C LEU A 135 -2.56 21.34 -0.39
N PHE A 136 -2.02 20.12 -0.27
CA PHE A 136 -2.80 18.92 0.07
C PHE A 136 -2.92 18.65 1.57
N SER A 137 -2.01 19.13 2.42
CA SER A 137 -2.06 18.86 3.86
C SER A 137 -3.30 19.46 4.53
N SER A 138 -3.83 20.57 4.00
CA SER A 138 -5.07 21.18 4.49
C SER A 138 -6.32 20.31 4.22
N GLN A 139 -6.25 19.39 3.24
CA GLN A 139 -7.36 18.53 2.82
C GLN A 139 -7.18 17.06 3.26
N LEU A 140 -5.94 16.55 3.28
CA LEU A 140 -5.65 15.13 3.55
C LEU A 140 -5.36 14.81 5.03
N ILE A 141 -4.77 15.72 5.82
CA ILE A 141 -4.47 15.42 7.23
C ILE A 141 -5.77 15.28 8.04
N HIS A 142 -6.78 16.07 7.71
CA HIS A 142 -8.11 15.95 8.30
C HIS A 142 -8.82 14.61 8.00
N PHE A 143 -8.36 13.87 6.98
CA PHE A 143 -8.95 12.59 6.56
C PHE A 143 -8.28 11.38 7.22
N PHE A 144 -7.03 11.52 7.67
CA PHE A 144 -6.26 10.44 8.31
C PHE A 144 -6.10 10.58 9.83
N ASP A 145 -6.57 11.68 10.43
CA ASP A 145 -6.66 11.88 11.89
C ASP A 145 -7.99 11.37 12.51
N ILE A 146 -8.67 10.39 11.90
CA ILE A 146 -9.83 9.65 12.49
C ILE A 146 -9.42 8.20 12.78
#